data_AF-W7XXT4-F1
#
_entry.id   AF-W7XXT4-F1
#
_cell.length_a   1.000
_cell.length_b   1.000
_cell.length_c   1.000
_cell.angle_alpha   90.00
_cell.angle_beta   90.00
_cell.angle_gamma   90.00
#
_symmetry.space_group_name_H-M   'P 1'
#
loop_
_entity.id
_entity.type
_entity.pdbx_description
1 polymer ?
#
loop_
_entity_poly.entity_id
_entity_poly.type
_entity_poly.pdbx_seq_one_letter_code
_entity_poly.pdbx_strand_id
1 'polypeptide(L)'
;MIETAKNNLKQLRDLLEKLSNDDYSTRPEVLLGASIGEHYRHVLEFYLLLVSGSNAGVISYDSRKRNNIIAQDTAFACHHSSAVIPKG
;
A
#
# COMPACT_ATOMS: atom_id res chain seq x y z
N MET A 1 -12.11 14.88 -1.33
CA MET A 1 -10.67 14.56 -1.31
C MET A 1 -10.34 13.48 -0.26
N ILE A 2 -10.58 13.70 1.04
CA ILE A 2 -10.32 12.68 2.08
C ILE A 2 -11.16 11.41 1.87
N GLU A 3 -12.46 11.54 1.61
CA GLU A 3 -13.34 10.37 1.38
C GLU A 3 -12.93 9.54 0.15
N THR A 4 -12.47 10.21 -0.91
CA THR A 4 -11.93 9.52 -2.08
C THR A 4 -10.69 8.71 -1.73
N ALA A 5 -9.77 9.27 -0.94
CA ALA A 5 -8.58 8.55 -0.48
C ALA A 5 -8.94 7.32 0.39
N LYS A 6 -9.91 7.47 1.30
CA LYS A 6 -10.43 6.35 2.10
C LYS A 6 -11.02 5.24 1.22
N ASN A 7 -11.83 5.60 0.23
CA ASN A 7 -12.42 4.63 -0.70
C ASN A 7 -11.36 3.92 -1.53
N ASN A 8 -10.33 4.64 -2.01
CA ASN A 8 -9.22 4.04 -2.74
C ASN A 8 -8.47 3.01 -1.87
N LEU A 9 -8.15 3.37 -0.62
CA LEU A 9 -7.49 2.45 0.33
C LEU A 9 -8.34 1.20 0.63
N LYS A 10 -9.66 1.37 0.76
CA LYS A 10 -10.59 0.25 0.92
C LYS A 10 -10.59 -0.67 -0.29
N GLN A 11 -10.74 -0.12 -1.49
CA GLN A 11 -10.73 -0.90 -2.74
C GLN A 11 -9.40 -1.64 -2.93
N LEU A 12 -8.28 -1.00 -2.60
CA LEU A 12 -6.95 -1.62 -2.64
C LEU A 12 -6.86 -2.80 -1.66
N ARG A 13 -7.35 -2.66 -0.42
CA ARG A 13 -7.38 -3.78 0.54
C ARG A 13 -8.30 -4.90 0.07
N ASP A 14 -9.50 -4.58 -0.39
CA ASP A 14 -10.48 -5.56 -0.88
C ASP A 14 -9.96 -6.32 -2.12
N LEU A 15 -9.00 -5.76 -2.87
CA LEU A 15 -8.26 -6.45 -3.93
C LEU A 15 -7.26 -7.46 -3.35
N LEU A 16 -6.46 -7.07 -2.34
CA LEU A 16 -5.48 -7.98 -1.72
C LEU A 16 -6.12 -9.25 -1.14
N GLU A 17 -7.32 -9.12 -0.56
CA GLU A 17 -8.07 -10.25 -0.02
C GLU A 17 -8.46 -11.30 -1.08
N LYS A 18 -8.39 -10.96 -2.36
CA LYS A 18 -8.75 -11.82 -3.49
C LYS A 18 -7.54 -12.39 -4.24
N LEU A 19 -6.32 -11.97 -3.89
CA LEU A 19 -5.10 -12.36 -4.58
C LEU A 19 -4.32 -13.39 -3.76
N SER A 20 -3.70 -14.35 -4.46
CA SER A 20 -2.64 -15.16 -3.89
C SER A 20 -1.34 -14.35 -3.77
N ASN A 21 -0.42 -14.77 -2.89
CA ASN A 21 0.91 -14.15 -2.83
C ASN A 21 1.67 -14.30 -4.16
N ASP A 22 1.44 -15.40 -4.89
CA ASP A 22 2.06 -15.63 -6.20
C ASP A 22 1.56 -14.62 -7.23
N ASP A 23 0.24 -14.47 -7.40
CA ASP A 23 -0.34 -13.49 -8.33
C ASP A 23 0.05 -12.06 -7.96
N TYR A 24 0.11 -11.77 -6.66
CA TYR A 24 0.46 -10.47 -6.13
C TYR A 24 1.92 -10.08 -6.40
N SER A 25 2.85 -11.04 -6.30
CA SER A 25 4.28 -10.81 -6.42
C SER A 25 4.85 -11.12 -7.80
N THR A 26 4.07 -11.77 -8.68
CA THR A 26 4.46 -12.06 -10.06
C THR A 26 4.72 -10.78 -10.86
N ARG A 27 5.75 -10.82 -11.71
CA ARG A 27 6.19 -9.71 -12.57
C ARG A 27 5.91 -10.02 -14.04
N PRO A 28 4.64 -9.89 -14.50
CA PRO A 28 4.31 -10.20 -15.87
C PRO A 28 4.82 -9.11 -16.81
N GLU A 29 5.15 -9.48 -18.05
CA GLU A 29 5.64 -8.55 -19.07
C GLU A 29 4.62 -7.45 -19.40
N VAL A 30 3.32 -7.78 -19.31
CA VAL A 30 2.22 -6.80 -19.50
C VAL A 30 2.24 -5.66 -18.47
N LEU A 31 2.87 -5.88 -17.32
CA LEU A 31 3.11 -4.85 -16.30
C LEU A 31 4.53 -4.29 -16.36
N LEU A 32 5.21 -4.41 -17.51
CA LEU A 32 6.57 -3.91 -17.73
C LEU A 32 7.58 -4.47 -16.71
N GLY A 33 7.35 -5.71 -16.24
CA GLY A 33 8.20 -6.36 -15.25
C GLY A 33 8.00 -5.86 -13.81
N ALA A 34 6.98 -5.05 -13.53
CA ALA A 34 6.55 -4.72 -12.17
C ALA A 34 5.50 -5.73 -11.68
N SER A 35 5.41 -5.92 -10.36
CA SER A 35 4.32 -6.69 -9.75
C SER A 35 3.18 -5.80 -9.23
N ILE A 36 2.01 -6.40 -9.02
CA ILE A 36 0.89 -5.74 -8.33
C ILE A 36 1.36 -5.25 -6.94
N GLY A 37 2.12 -6.09 -6.23
CA GLY A 37 2.64 -5.74 -4.91
C GLY A 37 3.64 -4.59 -4.90
N GLU A 38 4.46 -4.44 -5.95
CA GLU A 38 5.38 -3.31 -6.05
C GLU A 38 4.64 -1.98 -6.18
N HIS A 39 3.56 -1.95 -6.97
CA HIS A 39 2.67 -0.78 -7.08
C HIS A 39 1.86 -0.55 -5.80
N TYR A 40 1.34 -1.61 -5.19
CA TYR A 40 0.60 -1.52 -3.93
C TYR A 40 1.45 -0.92 -2.82
N ARG A 41 2.66 -1.47 -2.60
CA ARG A 41 3.64 -0.94 -1.65
C ARG A 41 3.94 0.53 -1.93
N HIS A 42 4.14 0.91 -3.20
CA HIS A 42 4.40 2.30 -3.55
C HIS A 42 3.28 3.21 -3.05
N VAL A 43 2.02 2.86 -3.29
CA VAL A 43 0.88 3.67 -2.84
C VAL A 43 0.76 3.67 -1.31
N LEU A 44 0.82 2.50 -0.68
CA LEU A 44 0.64 2.36 0.78
C LEU A 44 1.69 3.15 1.57
N GLU A 45 2.96 3.08 1.17
CA GLU A 45 4.05 3.79 1.86
C GLU A 45 3.89 5.32 1.84
N PHE A 46 3.29 5.88 0.78
CA PHE A 46 2.98 7.32 0.75
C PHE A 46 1.91 7.67 1.78
N TYR A 47 0.86 6.85 1.93
CA TYR A 47 -0.15 7.06 2.96
C TYR A 47 0.43 6.91 4.38
N LEU A 48 1.33 5.95 4.59
CA LEU A 48 2.01 5.77 5.88
C LEU A 48 2.86 7.01 6.25
N LEU A 49 3.59 7.56 5.28
CA LEU A 49 4.37 8.81 5.48
C LEU A 49 3.48 10.02 5.69
N LEU A 50 2.36 10.10 4.97
CA LEU A 50 1.38 11.16 5.16
C LEU A 50 0.81 11.14 6.57
N VAL A 51 0.33 9.98 7.05
CA VAL A 51 -0.25 9.85 8.39
C VAL A 51 0.80 10.12 9.47
N SER A 52 1.95 9.45 9.41
CA SER A 52 3.01 9.63 10.43
C SER A 52 3.61 11.03 10.42
N GLY A 53 3.84 11.60 9.23
CA GLY A 53 4.35 12.95 9.06
C GLY A 53 3.37 14.04 9.47
N SER A 54 2.06 13.83 9.25
CA SER A 54 1.03 14.75 9.74
C SER A 54 1.01 14.82 11.27
N ASN A 55 1.19 13.68 11.95
CA ASN A 55 1.32 13.64 13.40
C ASN A 55 2.61 14.29 13.91
N ALA A 56 3.70 14.18 13.13
CA ALA A 56 4.99 14.78 13.46
C ALA A 56 5.13 16.26 13.05
N GLY A 57 4.16 16.82 12.32
CA GLY A 57 4.19 18.19 11.79
C GLY A 57 5.09 18.39 10.56
N VAL A 58 5.69 17.33 10.01
CA VAL A 58 6.57 17.38 8.83
C VAL A 58 6.31 16.14 7.97
N ILE A 59 6.04 16.35 6.67
CA ILE A 59 5.86 15.26 5.70
C ILE A 59 7.06 15.25 4.75
N SER A 60 7.77 14.13 4.68
CA SER A 60 8.88 13.90 3.73
C SER A 60 8.68 12.56 3.01
N TYR A 61 8.30 12.62 1.74
CA TYR A 61 8.13 11.43 0.90
C TYR A 61 9.47 10.80 0.48
N ASP A 62 10.56 11.57 0.51
CA ASP A 62 11.91 11.06 0.26
C ASP A 62 12.43 10.18 1.39
N SER A 63 11.92 10.38 2.61
CA SER A 63 12.26 9.57 3.80
C SER A 63 11.58 8.19 3.81
N ARG A 64 11.00 7.77 2.69
CA ARG A 64 10.28 6.50 2.56
C ARG A 64 11.18 5.30 2.81
N LYS A 65 10.85 4.51 3.82
CA LYS A 65 11.48 3.22 4.09
C LYS A 65 10.79 2.13 3.28
N ARG A 66 11.45 1.67 2.22
CA ARG A 66 10.92 0.61 1.35
C ARG A 66 10.86 -0.72 2.10
N ASN A 67 9.65 -1.22 2.38
CA ASN A 67 9.45 -2.54 2.96
C ASN A 67 9.02 -3.53 1.87
N ASN A 68 9.96 -4.37 1.43
CA ASN A 68 9.70 -5.33 0.34
C ASN A 68 8.68 -6.42 0.71
N ILE A 69 8.49 -6.72 2.00
CA ILE A 69 7.50 -7.72 2.44
C ILE A 69 6.09 -7.27 2.05
N ILE A 70 5.82 -5.96 2.10
CA ILE A 70 4.54 -5.38 1.65
C ILE A 70 4.26 -5.73 0.18
N ALA A 71 5.28 -5.88 -0.66
CA ALA A 71 5.12 -6.21 -2.08
C ALA A 71 5.05 -7.71 -2.39
N GLN A 72 5.17 -8.57 -1.37
CA GLN A 72 5.30 -10.02 -1.53
C GLN A 72 4.23 -10.81 -0.76
N ASP A 73 3.72 -10.26 0.34
CA ASP A 73 2.77 -10.93 1.22
C ASP A 73 1.49 -10.09 1.35
N THR A 74 0.37 -10.62 0.87
CA THR A 74 -0.94 -9.95 0.88
C THR A 74 -1.46 -9.76 2.30
N ALA A 75 -1.25 -10.73 3.20
CA ALA A 75 -1.68 -10.62 4.59
C ALA A 75 -0.87 -9.54 5.34
N PHE A 76 0.44 -9.50 5.12
CA PHE A 76 1.32 -8.48 5.67
C PHE A 76 0.93 -7.08 5.15
N ALA A 77 0.65 -6.96 3.85
CA ALA A 77 0.19 -5.71 3.25
C ALA A 77 -1.17 -5.26 3.82
N CYS A 78 -2.15 -6.17 3.94
CA CYS A 78 -3.47 -5.90 4.55
C CYS A 78 -3.35 -5.39 6.00
N HIS A 79 -2.48 -6.02 6.80
CA HIS A 79 -2.21 -5.58 8.17
C HIS A 79 -1.69 -4.14 8.19
N HIS A 80 -0.74 -3.79 7.32
CA HIS A 80 -0.17 -2.44 7.26
C HIS A 80 -1.14 -1.40 6.72
N SER A 81 -2.03 -1.77 5.79
CA SER A 81 -3.09 -0.88 5.29
C SER A 81 -4.08 -0.48 6.38
N SER A 82 -4.26 -1.30 7.40
CA SER A 82 -5.11 -0.97 8.55
C SER A 82 -4.60 0.21 9.38
N ALA A 83 -3.31 0.58 9.27
CA ALA A 83 -2.74 1.75 9.94
C ALA A 83 -3.15 3.08 9.28
N VAL A 84 -3.60 3.04 8.01
CA VAL A 84 -3.95 4.23 7.23
C VAL A 84 -5.41 4.26 6.81
N ILE A 85 -6.15 3.16 6.99
CA ILE A 85 -7.61 3.13 6.84
C ILE A 85 -8.21 3.62 8.17
N PRO A 86 -8.84 4.80 8.22
CA PRO A 86 -9.44 5.30 9.43
C PRO A 86 -10.58 4.38 9.88
N LYS A 87 -10.55 3.99 11.15
CA LYS A 87 -11.69 3.33 11.80
C LYS A 87 -12.80 4.38 11.93
N GLY A 88 -13.94 4.10 11.30
CA GLY A 88 -15.17 4.85 11.54
C GLY A 88 -15.64 4.70 12.96
#